data_AF-R6WLG0-F1
#
_entry.id   AF-R6WLG0-F1
#
_cell.length_a   1.000
_cell.length_b   1.000
_cell.length_c   1.000
_cell.angle_alpha   90.00
_cell.angle_beta   90.00
_cell.angle_gamma   90.00
#
_symmetry.space_group_name_H-M   'P 1'
#
loop_
_entity.id
_entity.type
_entity.pdbx_description
1 polymer ?
#
loop_
_entity_poly.entity_id
_entity_poly.type
_entity_poly.pdbx_seq_one_letter_code
_entity_poly.pdbx_strand_id
1 'polypeptide(L)'
;MDVGRLGRLDGFQTDLQVVFGMIKYKGSRYKKEIQSYVNEHREYFGCLSWDDFLAIREMMNLNKKMEKLLEKENKEVVDMCGSLDALCEDYKEEGKVEGFQLAAKICKELMRCVNITDEELAKKYHCTKEEVANARKMFTE
;
A
#
# COMPACT_ATOMS: atom_id res chain seq x y z
N MET A 1 -2.15 -26.59 -20.30
CA MET A 1 -3.60 -26.34 -20.21
C MET A 1 -4.25 -26.98 -21.42
N ASP A 2 -5.23 -27.87 -21.20
CA ASP A 2 -6.01 -28.48 -22.27
C ASP A 2 -7.14 -27.53 -22.65
N VAL A 3 -6.95 -26.78 -23.75
CA VAL A 3 -7.84 -25.69 -24.20
C VAL A 3 -9.20 -26.25 -24.69
N GLY A 4 -9.33 -27.56 -24.87
CA GLY A 4 -10.51 -28.23 -25.41
C GLY A 4 -11.74 -28.32 -24.49
N ARG A 5 -11.68 -27.82 -23.24
CA ARG A 5 -12.80 -27.85 -22.28
C ARG A 5 -13.28 -26.46 -21.83
N LEU A 6 -13.19 -25.45 -22.69
CA LEU A 6 -13.80 -24.14 -22.44
C LEU A 6 -15.34 -24.24 -22.56
N GLY A 7 -15.99 -24.62 -21.47
CA GLY A 7 -17.43 -24.91 -21.41
C GLY A 7 -18.36 -23.75 -21.77
N ARG A 8 -17.86 -22.51 -21.82
CA ARG A 8 -18.58 -21.32 -22.32
C ARG A 8 -17.59 -20.27 -22.86
N LEU A 9 -17.55 -20.11 -24.18
CA LEU A 9 -16.75 -19.08 -24.86
C LEU A 9 -17.18 -17.66 -24.44
N ASP A 10 -18.46 -17.44 -24.15
CA ASP A 10 -19.00 -16.14 -23.76
C ASP A 10 -18.47 -15.67 -22.38
N GLY A 11 -18.27 -16.60 -21.45
CA GLY A 11 -17.65 -16.31 -20.15
C GLY A 11 -16.18 -15.95 -20.29
N PHE A 12 -15.45 -16.71 -21.11
CA PHE A 12 -14.05 -16.43 -21.41
C PHE A 12 -13.84 -15.08 -22.10
N GLN A 13 -14.72 -14.72 -23.03
CA GLN A 13 -14.72 -13.40 -23.66
C GLN A 13 -14.96 -12.29 -22.63
N THR A 14 -15.88 -12.50 -21.68
CA THR A 14 -16.20 -11.52 -20.63
C THR A 14 -15.03 -11.35 -19.64
N ASP A 15 -14.42 -12.45 -19.20
CA ASP A 15 -13.29 -12.44 -18.28
C ASP A 15 -12.06 -11.77 -18.90
N LEU A 16 -11.73 -12.13 -20.15
CA LEU A 16 -10.65 -11.46 -20.89
C LEU A 16 -10.94 -9.99 -21.15
N GLN A 17 -12.20 -9.60 -21.39
CA GLN A 17 -12.57 -8.19 -21.53
C GLN A 17 -12.30 -7.42 -20.24
N VAL A 18 -12.63 -7.99 -19.07
CA VAL A 18 -12.36 -7.37 -17.76
C VAL A 18 -10.85 -7.29 -17.49
N VAL A 19 -10.09 -8.35 -17.75
CA VAL A 19 -8.62 -8.36 -17.55
C VAL A 19 -7.92 -7.40 -18.52
N PHE A 20 -8.26 -7.43 -19.81
CA PHE A 20 -7.67 -6.53 -20.81
C PHE A 20 -8.10 -5.07 -20.60
N GLY A 21 -9.31 -4.82 -20.13
CA GLY A 21 -9.73 -3.48 -19.73
C GLY A 21 -8.89 -2.92 -18.58
N MET A 22 -8.33 -3.78 -17.72
CA MET A 22 -7.40 -3.38 -16.65
C MET A 22 -6.04 -2.93 -17.21
N ILE A 23 -5.58 -3.52 -18.32
CA ILE A 23 -4.27 -3.23 -18.93
C ILE A 23 -4.14 -1.75 -19.31
N LYS A 24 -5.23 -1.03 -19.60
CA LYS A 24 -5.15 0.41 -19.91
C LYS A 24 -4.58 1.24 -18.74
N TYR A 25 -4.59 0.70 -17.52
CA TYR A 25 -3.98 1.30 -16.34
C TYR A 25 -2.57 0.76 -16.04
N LYS A 26 -2.02 -0.14 -16.87
CA LYS A 26 -0.67 -0.68 -16.74
C LYS A 26 0.34 0.46 -16.94
N GLY A 27 1.10 0.77 -15.89
CA GLY A 27 2.08 1.88 -15.89
C GLY A 27 1.50 3.25 -15.47
N SER A 28 0.20 3.33 -15.18
CA SER A 28 -0.37 4.49 -14.48
C SER A 28 0.35 4.64 -13.13
N ARG A 29 0.88 5.84 -12.86
CA ARG A 29 1.44 6.20 -11.55
C ARG A 29 0.36 6.22 -10.45
N TYR A 30 -0.91 6.15 -10.81
CA TYR A 30 -2.03 6.35 -9.90
C TYR A 30 -2.66 5.02 -9.49
N LYS A 31 -2.19 4.50 -8.35
CA LYS A 31 -2.77 3.33 -7.65
C LYS A 31 -4.31 3.40 -7.50
N LYS A 32 -4.88 4.62 -7.46
CA LYS A 32 -6.33 4.87 -7.34
C LYS A 32 -7.16 4.44 -8.54
N GLU A 33 -6.63 4.54 -9.76
CA GLU A 33 -7.37 4.18 -10.98
C GLU A 33 -7.50 2.67 -11.11
N ILE A 34 -6.41 1.94 -10.84
CA ILE A 34 -6.39 0.48 -10.73
C ILE A 34 -7.37 0.02 -9.64
N GLN A 35 -7.35 0.67 -8.48
CA GLN A 35 -8.24 0.33 -7.37
C GLN A 35 -9.71 0.60 -7.70
N SER A 36 -10.02 1.73 -8.36
CA SER A 36 -11.39 2.03 -8.79
C SER A 36 -11.89 0.99 -9.80
N TYR A 37 -11.07 0.62 -10.77
CA TYR A 37 -11.42 -0.39 -11.77
C TYR A 37 -11.67 -1.77 -11.14
N VAL A 38 -10.80 -2.19 -10.20
CA VAL A 38 -10.96 -3.47 -9.50
C VAL A 38 -12.24 -3.47 -8.65
N ASN A 39 -12.58 -2.34 -8.04
CA ASN A 39 -13.81 -2.19 -7.26
C ASN A 39 -15.07 -2.11 -8.14
N GLU A 40 -15.01 -1.47 -9.31
CA GLU A 40 -16.09 -1.46 -10.30
C GLU A 40 -16.40 -2.87 -10.83
N HIS A 41 -15.39 -3.75 -10.89
CA HIS A 41 -15.52 -5.14 -11.31
C HIS A 41 -15.36 -6.14 -10.16
N ARG A 42 -15.84 -5.78 -8.97
CA ARG A 42 -15.69 -6.58 -7.75
C ARG A 42 -16.28 -7.98 -7.83
N GLU A 43 -17.36 -8.19 -8.59
CA GLU A 43 -17.93 -9.53 -8.80
C GLU A 43 -16.92 -10.50 -9.43
N TYR A 44 -16.03 -9.98 -10.27
CA TYR A 44 -14.93 -10.74 -10.89
C TYR A 44 -13.70 -10.78 -9.98
N PHE A 45 -13.21 -9.62 -9.53
CA PHE A 45 -11.95 -9.53 -8.77
C PHE A 45 -12.03 -9.94 -7.30
N GLY A 46 -13.23 -10.04 -6.73
CA GLY A 46 -13.46 -10.43 -5.34
C GLY A 46 -13.38 -11.94 -5.09
N CYS A 47 -13.44 -12.75 -6.16
CA CYS A 47 -13.50 -14.22 -6.08
C CYS A 47 -12.65 -14.87 -7.19
N LEU A 48 -11.36 -14.54 -7.28
CA LEU A 48 -10.46 -15.15 -8.26
C LEU A 48 -9.92 -16.49 -7.79
N SER A 49 -9.67 -17.43 -8.70
CA SER A 49 -8.81 -18.57 -8.37
C SER A 49 -7.36 -18.12 -8.19
N TRP A 50 -6.55 -18.91 -7.48
CA TRP A 50 -5.12 -18.62 -7.32
C TRP A 50 -4.40 -18.48 -8.67
N ASP A 51 -4.69 -19.36 -9.62
CA ASP A 51 -4.05 -19.36 -10.94
C ASP A 51 -4.44 -18.12 -11.77
N ASP A 52 -5.72 -17.71 -11.71
CA ASP A 52 -6.19 -16.48 -12.38
C ASP A 52 -5.53 -15.23 -11.78
N PHE A 53 -5.40 -15.19 -10.45
CA PHE A 53 -4.69 -14.11 -9.76
C PHE A 53 -3.22 -14.03 -10.20
N LEU A 54 -2.50 -15.16 -10.25
CA LEU A 54 -1.11 -15.20 -10.69
C LEU A 54 -0.96 -14.70 -12.14
N ALA A 55 -1.85 -15.14 -13.03
CA ALA A 55 -1.85 -14.71 -14.43
C ALA A 55 -2.09 -13.20 -14.57
N ILE A 56 -3.09 -12.66 -13.87
CA ILE A 56 -3.42 -11.22 -13.87
C ILE A 56 -2.26 -10.41 -13.29
N ARG A 57 -1.66 -10.86 -12.18
CA ARG A 57 -0.52 -10.19 -11.55
C ARG A 57 0.66 -10.06 -12.52
N GLU A 58 1.02 -11.16 -13.19
CA GLU A 58 2.13 -11.19 -14.13
C GLU A 58 1.83 -10.30 -15.34
N MET A 59 0.61 -10.40 -15.90
CA MET A 59 0.17 -9.53 -17.00
C MET A 59 0.23 -8.04 -16.65
N MET A 60 -0.12 -7.68 -15.42
CA MET A 60 -0.18 -6.30 -14.95
C MET A 60 1.14 -5.80 -14.35
N ASN A 61 2.15 -6.66 -14.20
CA ASN A 61 3.41 -6.39 -13.50
C ASN A 61 3.16 -5.81 -12.09
N LEU A 62 2.17 -6.36 -11.38
CA LEU A 62 1.82 -5.94 -10.02
C LEU A 62 2.91 -6.36 -9.03
N ASN A 63 3.07 -5.58 -7.96
CA ASN A 63 4.16 -5.77 -7.00
C ASN A 63 4.11 -7.15 -6.32
N LYS A 64 5.24 -7.88 -6.32
CA LYS A 64 5.43 -9.15 -5.60
C LYS A 64 5.15 -9.08 -4.08
N LYS A 65 5.15 -7.88 -3.47
CA LYS A 65 4.68 -7.70 -2.07
C LYS A 65 3.21 -8.13 -1.91
N MET A 66 2.36 -7.97 -2.93
CA MET A 66 0.95 -8.37 -2.91
C MET A 66 0.80 -9.90 -2.83
N GLU A 67 1.61 -10.66 -3.56
CA GLU A 67 1.66 -12.13 -3.50
C GLU A 67 1.98 -12.61 -2.09
N LYS A 68 2.98 -12.01 -1.42
CA LYS A 68 3.36 -12.37 -0.05
C LYS A 68 2.28 -12.11 1.00
N LEU A 69 1.41 -11.12 0.79
CA LEU A 69 0.27 -10.86 1.67
C LEU A 69 -0.77 -11.97 1.52
N LEU A 70 -0.96 -12.47 0.30
CA LEU A 70 -1.93 -13.49 -0.04
C LEU A 70 -1.48 -14.93 0.26
N GLU A 71 -0.19 -15.24 0.07
CA GLU A 71 0.40 -16.54 0.45
C GLU A 71 0.22 -16.84 1.95
N LYS A 72 0.20 -15.81 2.80
CA LYS A 72 -0.04 -15.95 4.24
C LYS A 72 -1.46 -16.41 4.58
N GLU A 73 -2.42 -16.21 3.69
CA GLU A 73 -3.82 -16.58 3.92
C GLU A 73 -4.16 -18.00 3.47
N ASN A 74 -3.29 -18.65 2.68
CA ASN A 74 -3.41 -20.04 2.20
C ASN A 74 -4.81 -20.37 1.60
N LYS A 75 -5.34 -19.47 0.77
CA LYS A 75 -6.69 -19.57 0.18
C LYS A 75 -6.64 -20.03 -1.28
N GLU A 76 -7.54 -20.96 -1.64
CA GLU A 76 -7.80 -21.35 -3.04
C GLU A 76 -8.55 -20.24 -3.82
N VAL A 77 -9.26 -19.35 -3.12
CA VAL A 77 -9.99 -18.20 -3.67
C VAL A 77 -9.42 -16.91 -3.10
N VAL A 78 -9.10 -15.97 -3.99
CA VAL A 78 -8.43 -14.70 -3.72
C VAL A 78 -9.39 -13.52 -3.88
N ASP A 79 -9.48 -12.68 -2.85
CA ASP A 79 -10.08 -11.34 -2.94
C ASP A 79 -9.00 -10.32 -3.31
N MET A 80 -8.92 -9.99 -4.61
CA MET A 80 -7.94 -9.03 -5.11
C MET A 80 -8.28 -7.59 -4.69
N CYS A 81 -9.56 -7.26 -4.49
CA CYS A 81 -9.99 -5.96 -3.98
C CYS A 81 -9.43 -5.73 -2.57
N GLY A 82 -9.68 -6.67 -1.66
CA GLY A 82 -9.17 -6.60 -0.28
C GLY A 82 -7.64 -6.56 -0.22
N SER A 83 -6.96 -7.24 -1.13
CA SER A 83 -5.49 -7.25 -1.21
C SER A 83 -4.91 -5.91 -1.65
N LEU A 84 -5.56 -5.22 -2.59
CA LEU A 84 -5.17 -3.87 -2.98
C LEU A 84 -5.41 -2.87 -1.86
N ASP A 85 -6.53 -2.99 -1.14
CA ASP A 85 -6.84 -2.14 0.02
C ASP A 85 -5.78 -2.29 1.12
N ALA A 86 -5.43 -3.53 1.47
CA ALA A 86 -4.39 -3.84 2.45
C ALA A 86 -3.03 -3.27 2.03
N LEU A 87 -2.62 -3.49 0.79
CA LEU A 87 -1.36 -2.96 0.26
C LEU A 87 -1.34 -1.43 0.28
N CYS A 88 -2.47 -0.77 -0.03
CA CYS A 88 -2.60 0.67 0.05
C CYS A 88 -2.45 1.21 1.47
N GLU A 89 -2.99 0.51 2.48
CA GLU A 89 -2.84 0.89 3.88
C GLU A 89 -1.41 0.70 4.37
N ASP A 90 -0.75 -0.42 4.02
CA ASP A 90 0.67 -0.66 4.30
C ASP A 90 1.55 0.49 3.75
N TYR A 91 1.29 0.94 2.51
CA TYR A 91 2.03 2.06 1.93
C TYR A 91 1.75 3.41 2.61
N LYS A 92 0.53 3.64 3.11
CA LYS A 92 0.23 4.85 3.90
C LYS A 92 0.99 4.83 5.21
N GLU A 93 1.05 3.69 5.87
CA GLU A 93 1.74 3.55 7.15
C GLU A 93 3.26 3.65 6.98
N GLU A 94 3.85 2.98 5.97
CA GLU A 94 5.25 3.16 5.56
C GLU A 94 5.54 4.66 5.32
N GLY A 95 4.67 5.34 4.56
CA GLY A 95 4.82 6.78 4.27
C GLY A 95 4.70 7.70 5.50
N LYS A 96 3.84 7.37 6.48
CA LYS A 96 3.78 8.10 7.75
C LYS A 96 5.07 7.94 8.55
N VAL A 97 5.60 6.72 8.63
CA VAL A 97 6.84 6.43 9.36
C VAL A 97 8.01 7.16 8.71
N GLU A 98 8.18 7.06 7.39
CA GLU A 98 9.24 7.76 6.66
C GLU A 98 9.09 9.29 6.80
N GLY A 99 7.87 9.81 6.69
CA GLY A 99 7.56 11.23 6.87
C GLY A 99 7.89 11.73 8.28
N PHE A 100 7.54 10.96 9.32
CA PHE A 100 7.86 11.27 10.70
C PHE A 100 9.37 11.25 10.95
N GLN A 101 10.10 10.26 10.41
CA GLN A 101 11.56 10.20 10.50
C GLN A 101 12.23 11.40 9.80
N LEU A 102 11.72 11.83 8.65
CA LEU A 102 12.23 13.02 7.97
C LEU A 102 11.94 14.29 8.76
N ALA A 103 10.71 14.44 9.28
CA ALA A 103 10.33 15.56 10.13
C ALA A 103 11.19 15.63 11.41
N ALA A 104 11.43 14.49 12.05
CA ALA A 104 12.34 14.37 13.20
C ALA A 104 13.77 14.85 12.88
N LYS A 105 14.33 14.44 11.73
CA LYS A 105 15.66 14.89 11.27
C LYS A 105 15.69 16.39 11.01
N ILE A 106 14.67 16.94 10.34
CA ILE A 106 14.55 18.39 10.10
C ILE A 106 14.44 19.15 11.42
N CYS A 107 13.62 18.67 12.36
CA CYS A 107 13.48 19.27 13.69
C CYS A 107 14.79 19.22 14.49
N LYS A 108 15.58 18.15 14.39
CA LYS A 108 16.93 18.03 14.99
C LYS A 108 17.86 19.12 14.48
N GLU A 109 17.93 19.31 13.15
CA GLU A 109 18.76 20.35 12.55
C GLU A 109 18.28 21.77 12.90
N LEU A 110 16.96 22.01 12.87
CA LEU A 110 16.39 23.29 13.27
C LEU A 110 16.63 23.60 14.75
N MET A 111 16.53 22.62 15.65
CA MET A 111 16.84 22.80 17.08
C MET A 111 18.33 23.08 17.33
N ARG A 112 19.24 22.60 16.47
CA ARG A 112 20.66 22.98 16.52
C ARG A 112 20.89 24.42 16.07
N CYS A 113 20.11 24.89 15.10
CA CYS A 113 20.19 26.23 14.54
C CYS A 113 19.51 27.29 15.42
N VAL A 114 18.55 26.90 16.26
CA VAL A 114 17.81 27.80 17.14
C VAL A 114 18.28 27.62 18.58
N ASN A 115 18.84 28.69 19.16
CA ASN A 115 19.34 28.70 20.53
C ASN A 115 18.19 28.85 21.55
N ILE A 116 17.24 27.93 21.54
CA ILE A 116 16.07 27.88 22.44
C ILE A 116 16.39 27.03 23.67
N THR A 117 16.06 27.51 24.87
CA THR A 117 16.30 26.75 26.10
C THR A 117 15.20 25.72 26.34
N ASP A 118 15.51 24.72 27.17
CA ASP A 118 14.53 23.70 27.56
C ASP A 118 13.36 24.31 28.35
N GLU A 119 13.58 25.42 29.05
CA GLU A 119 12.50 26.15 29.73
C GLU A 119 11.54 26.84 28.77
N GLU A 120 12.06 27.41 27.69
CA GLU A 120 11.26 28.08 26.66
C GLU A 120 10.40 27.06 25.89
N LEU A 121 10.98 25.90 25.58
CA LEU A 121 10.28 24.75 25.02
C LEU A 121 9.19 24.21 25.97
N ALA A 122 9.55 23.95 27.22
CA ALA A 122 8.64 23.44 28.24
C ALA A 122 7.43 24.37 28.43
N LYS A 123 7.66 25.69 28.51
CA LYS A 123 6.58 26.68 28.60
C LYS A 123 5.71 26.71 27.34
N LYS A 124 6.32 26.70 26.15
CA LYS A 124 5.60 26.81 24.87
C LYS A 124 4.70 25.61 24.61
N TYR A 125 5.14 24.41 24.98
CA TYR A 125 4.42 23.16 24.71
C TYR A 125 3.71 22.61 25.95
N HIS A 126 3.66 23.37 27.05
CA HIS A 126 3.01 22.99 28.30
C HIS A 126 3.45 21.61 28.82
N CYS A 127 4.76 21.34 28.75
CA CYS A 127 5.38 20.11 29.22
C CYS A 127 6.46 20.40 30.27
N THR A 128 6.95 19.35 30.91
CA THR A 128 8.03 19.43 31.90
C THR A 128 9.39 19.55 31.21
N LYS A 129 10.38 20.14 31.90
CA LYS A 129 11.76 20.19 31.39
C LYS A 129 12.34 18.79 31.16
N GLU A 130 11.92 17.81 31.96
CA GLU A 130 12.37 16.43 31.85
C GLU A 130 11.85 15.77 30.56
N GLU A 131 10.60 16.03 30.17
CA GLU A 131 10.05 15.59 28.89
C GLU A 131 10.78 16.22 27.70
N VAL A 132 11.14 17.51 27.78
CA VAL A 132 11.95 18.19 26.76
C VAL A 132 13.36 17.59 26.67
N ALA A 133 14.00 17.33 27.81
CA ALA A 133 15.33 16.74 27.87
C ALA A 133 15.34 15.30 27.30
N ASN A 134 14.31 14.51 27.62
CA ASN A 134 14.14 13.16 27.07
C ASN A 134 13.90 13.18 25.57
N ALA A 135 13.04 14.08 25.07
CA ALA A 135 12.85 14.28 23.63
C ALA A 135 14.16 14.67 22.93
N ARG A 136 14.92 15.62 23.48
CA ARG A 136 16.24 15.97 22.93
C ARG A 136 17.21 14.79 22.88
N LYS A 137 17.24 13.95 23.93
CA LYS A 137 18.06 12.74 23.96
C LYS A 137 17.72 11.79 22.81
N MET A 138 16.43 11.57 22.55
CA MET A 138 15.95 10.76 21.43
C MET A 138 16.37 11.30 20.05
N PHE A 139 16.67 12.60 19.95
CA PHE A 139 17.20 13.22 18.74
C PHE A 139 18.73 13.33 18.70
N THR A 140 19.47 13.01 19.76
CA THR A 140 20.95 13.05 19.76
C THR A 140 21.63 11.73 19.39
N GLU A 141 20.95 10.60 19.57
CA GLU A 141 21.34 9.30 19.01
C GLU A 141 21.07 9.23 17.49
#